data_AF-A0A814GNQ6-F1
#
_entry.id   AF-A0A814GNQ6-F1
#
_cell.length_a   1.000
_cell.length_b   1.000
_cell.length_c   1.000
_cell.angle_alpha   90.00
_cell.angle_beta   90.00
_cell.angle_gamma   90.00
#
_symmetry.space_group_name_H-M   'P 1'
#
loop_
_entity.id
_entity.type
_entity.pdbx_description
1 polymer ?
#
loop_
_entity_poly.entity_id
_entity_poly.type
_entity_poly.pdbx_seq_one_letter_code
_entity_poly.pdbx_strand_id
1 'polypeptide(L)'
;MAEAALYRTKAAAETVGKEKSAFYRNVILPSKTYRETSKLPLPQVKNAATVYEKQTSLQKEDTEKYRSSLRRQLSIDMLRNGHHRSFRELCSILAWQKEDRERLGPEHPLHRRPLLDNEIDKMRKLCTFLTKAEEAERHSQYSNMYNSYLELACYFLKTDDRWLSDYFYEKCLTVAQTYDKLDPQLAAEAHLNVGLAGERGGDLMKALHSFEKYRELSENYPKLKLDASLNLTRLYMKLAERRSDDVLQYVLKAYEASTQSGDKKVENETSYKLGQAYLEYGDVDSALKYLHAYYDWCQKEGDDEGFGRASEALATCYQKLANVEKSTEYLTKYLEKVQGKEGDIQYARACSALGFIHNTLSRYDSAIESLSEAYRISRESRHADLDRNRVLFGIAQGLKLRPFFNDHVDRMDTHSLNSKYLMTAEDLHGFVPDHNDTVLLLIDVINDMNFEGNEELIKRIDDVGKRISDLKHAAKASGIPVVYVNDNFSRWQSNFQALLEHCLEEDVPGKGLAKLLTPDKDDYFVLKPKHSGFYCTPLDILLDHFRAKSLILAGFAGNICVLFTANDAYMRGYKIYVPGDCIDSNTVEENEASLKQMEKLCKADIRQSSELIKHISKYRRKQVQKDVQESK
;
A
#
# COMPACT_ATOMS: atom_id res chain seq x y z
N MET A 1 17.34 1.44 24.03
CA MET A 1 16.61 0.52 23.11
C MET A 1 16.37 1.09 21.70
N ALA A 2 17.03 2.19 21.30
CA ALA A 2 16.90 2.74 19.93
C ALA A 2 18.08 2.39 18.99
N GLU A 3 19.24 1.95 19.52
CA GLU A 3 20.40 1.57 18.69
C GLU A 3 20.36 0.14 18.14
N ALA A 4 19.59 -0.77 18.76
CA ALA A 4 19.46 -2.15 18.28
C ALA A 4 18.55 -2.30 17.05
N ALA A 5 17.69 -1.30 16.77
CA ALA A 5 16.80 -1.30 15.61
C ALA A 5 17.48 -0.82 14.32
N LEU A 6 18.56 -0.04 14.42
CA LEU A 6 19.30 0.47 13.27
C LEU A 6 20.31 -0.56 12.69
N TYR A 7 20.74 -1.53 13.49
CA TYR A 7 21.67 -2.58 13.06
C TYR A 7 20.99 -3.76 12.35
N ARG A 8 19.70 -4.02 12.63
CA ARG A 8 18.93 -5.10 11.98
C ARG A 8 18.44 -4.74 10.57
N THR A 9 18.25 -3.46 10.27
CA THR A 9 17.85 -2.98 8.93
C THR A 9 19.04 -2.91 7.97
N LYS A 10 20.27 -2.71 8.48
CA LYS A 10 21.49 -2.72 7.66
C LYS A 10 21.93 -4.13 7.24
N ALA A 11 21.75 -5.13 8.12
CA ALA A 11 22.10 -6.52 7.81
C ALA A 11 21.17 -7.17 6.75
N ALA A 12 19.90 -6.75 6.67
CA ALA A 12 18.94 -7.21 5.65
C ALA A 12 19.20 -6.60 4.26
N ALA A 13 19.74 -5.38 4.18
CA ALA A 13 20.10 -4.75 2.92
C ALA A 13 21.39 -5.35 2.30
N GLU A 14 22.33 -5.84 3.13
CA GLU A 14 23.56 -6.48 2.65
C GLU A 14 23.38 -7.94 2.21
N THR A 15 22.32 -8.62 2.65
CA THR A 15 21.98 -9.98 2.18
C THR A 15 21.28 -9.94 0.82
N VAL A 16 20.39 -8.97 0.58
CA VAL A 16 19.74 -8.77 -0.74
C VAL A 16 20.73 -8.26 -1.81
N GLY A 17 21.79 -7.56 -1.39
CA GLY A 17 22.88 -7.13 -2.27
C GLY A 17 23.83 -8.25 -2.72
N LYS A 18 23.96 -9.34 -1.94
CA LYS A 18 24.87 -10.45 -2.27
C LYS A 18 24.24 -11.50 -3.19
N GLU A 19 22.91 -11.66 -3.20
CA GLU A 19 22.24 -12.57 -4.14
C GLU A 19 22.14 -12.00 -5.57
N LYS A 20 22.03 -10.67 -5.74
CA LYS A 20 22.12 -10.03 -7.06
C LYS A 20 23.55 -9.99 -7.64
N SER A 21 24.57 -10.23 -6.81
CA SER A 21 25.98 -10.26 -7.22
C SER A 21 26.47 -11.64 -7.67
N ALA A 22 25.70 -12.71 -7.45
CA ALA A 22 26.08 -14.06 -7.88
C ALA A 22 25.75 -14.34 -9.36
N PHE A 23 24.84 -13.57 -9.97
CA PHE A 23 24.33 -13.83 -11.33
C PHE A 23 25.22 -13.27 -12.46
N TYR A 24 26.17 -12.37 -12.16
CA TYR A 24 27.04 -11.74 -13.17
C TYR A 24 28.37 -12.48 -13.44
N ARG A 25 28.56 -13.70 -12.94
CA ARG A 25 29.82 -14.46 -13.17
C ARG A 25 29.84 -15.35 -14.41
N ASN A 26 28.75 -15.48 -15.16
CA ASN A 26 28.70 -16.40 -16.31
C ASN A 26 28.60 -15.71 -17.68
N VAL A 27 29.17 -14.51 -17.84
CA VAL A 27 29.57 -14.05 -19.18
C VAL A 27 30.97 -14.59 -19.43
N ILE A 28 31.04 -15.61 -20.27
CA ILE A 28 32.28 -16.22 -20.74
C ILE A 28 33.04 -15.16 -21.55
N LEU A 29 34.04 -14.52 -20.95
CA LEU A 29 35.07 -13.78 -21.67
C LEU A 29 36.06 -14.78 -22.27
N PRO A 30 36.41 -14.73 -23.57
CA PRO A 30 37.48 -15.55 -24.10
C PRO A 30 38.82 -15.08 -23.52
N SER A 31 39.52 -16.01 -22.86
CA SER A 31 40.89 -15.82 -22.42
C SER A 31 41.87 -16.26 -23.52
N LYS A 32 42.82 -15.39 -23.90
CA LYS A 32 44.28 -15.67 -23.92
C LYS A 32 45.13 -14.54 -24.52
N THR A 33 46.05 -14.06 -23.68
CA THR A 33 47.47 -13.69 -23.92
C THR A 33 47.87 -12.73 -25.06
N TYR A 34 48.43 -11.58 -24.68
CA TYR A 34 49.65 -11.02 -25.28
C TYR A 34 50.50 -10.29 -24.22
N ARG A 35 51.80 -10.61 -24.17
CA ARG A 35 52.82 -9.99 -23.30
C ARG A 35 53.43 -8.75 -23.99
N GLU A 36 53.70 -7.74 -23.15
CA GLU A 36 54.75 -6.69 -23.17
C GLU A 36 55.30 -6.13 -24.50
N THR A 37 55.24 -4.79 -24.66
CA THR A 37 56.37 -3.87 -24.38
C THR A 37 56.09 -2.44 -24.91
N SER A 38 56.29 -1.43 -24.08
CA SER A 38 57.20 -0.29 -24.34
C SER A 38 56.97 0.84 -23.33
N LYS A 39 58.06 1.19 -22.65
CA LYS A 39 58.20 2.32 -21.71
C LYS A 39 58.42 3.60 -22.52
N LEU A 40 57.79 4.71 -22.15
CA LEU A 40 58.31 6.07 -22.35
C LEU A 40 57.80 6.97 -21.21
N PRO A 41 58.62 7.88 -20.65
CA PRO A 41 58.28 8.63 -19.45
C PRO A 41 57.53 9.93 -19.74
N LEU A 42 56.64 10.30 -18.82
CA LEU A 42 55.94 11.60 -18.76
C LEU A 42 56.93 12.74 -18.43
N PRO A 43 56.82 13.94 -19.04
CA PRO A 43 57.60 15.09 -18.61
C PRO A 43 57.03 15.69 -17.31
N GLN A 44 57.92 15.94 -16.36
CA GLN A 44 57.66 16.64 -15.11
C GLN A 44 57.40 18.13 -15.36
N VAL A 45 56.29 18.64 -14.81
CA VAL A 45 56.01 20.07 -14.71
C VAL A 45 56.83 20.65 -13.55
N LYS A 46 57.63 21.69 -13.80
CA LYS A 46 58.18 22.57 -12.77
C LYS A 46 57.43 23.91 -12.78
N ASN A 47 56.82 24.19 -11.63
CA ASN A 47 56.42 25.48 -11.05
C ASN A 47 57.25 26.70 -11.52
N ALA A 48 56.80 27.95 -11.46
CA ALA A 48 55.54 28.58 -11.04
C ALA A 48 55.68 30.09 -11.33
N ALA A 49 54.60 30.83 -11.10
CA ALA A 49 54.62 32.23 -10.68
C ALA A 49 54.99 33.29 -11.74
N THR A 50 54.00 33.62 -12.55
CA THR A 50 53.62 34.97 -12.99
C THR A 50 52.34 34.71 -13.79
N VAL A 51 51.13 35.07 -13.34
CA VAL A 51 50.66 36.41 -13.07
C VAL A 51 49.35 36.26 -12.27
N TYR A 52 49.27 36.86 -11.08
CA TYR A 52 48.01 37.19 -10.43
C TYR A 52 47.97 38.71 -10.27
N GLU A 53 46.91 39.33 -10.81
CA GLU A 53 46.20 40.53 -10.34
C GLU A 53 45.80 41.49 -11.48
N LYS A 54 44.60 41.31 -12.02
CA LYS A 54 43.40 42.09 -11.62
C LYS A 54 42.21 41.67 -12.47
N GLN A 55 41.14 41.35 -11.76
CA GLN A 55 39.84 40.93 -12.27
C GLN A 55 39.23 41.97 -13.21
N THR A 56 38.63 41.50 -14.29
CA THR A 56 37.40 42.10 -14.80
C THR A 56 36.47 40.95 -15.19
N SER A 57 35.47 40.73 -14.33
CA SER A 57 34.21 40.01 -14.56
C SER A 57 34.14 39.14 -15.83
N LEU A 58 34.55 37.88 -15.73
CA LEU A 58 34.21 36.85 -16.72
C LEU A 58 32.79 36.37 -16.39
N GLN A 59 31.83 36.86 -17.16
CA GLN A 59 30.42 36.46 -17.13
C GLN A 59 30.29 34.98 -17.53
N LYS A 60 29.10 34.41 -17.33
CA LYS A 60 28.73 33.01 -17.61
C LYS A 60 29.18 32.46 -19.00
N GLU A 61 29.55 33.31 -19.95
CA GLU A 61 30.02 32.97 -21.30
C GLU A 61 31.37 32.21 -21.35
N ASP A 62 32.29 32.39 -20.39
CA ASP A 62 33.62 31.74 -20.50
C ASP A 62 33.65 30.24 -20.15
N THR A 63 32.57 29.73 -19.55
CA THR A 63 32.39 28.27 -19.38
C THR A 63 31.91 27.56 -20.66
N GLU A 64 31.43 28.29 -21.68
CA GLU A 64 31.07 27.73 -22.99
C GLU A 64 32.28 27.60 -23.94
N LYS A 65 33.27 28.49 -23.82
CA LYS A 65 34.49 28.46 -24.64
C LYS A 65 35.32 27.18 -24.46
N TYR A 66 35.46 26.66 -23.23
CA TYR A 66 36.20 25.42 -22.96
C TYR A 66 35.44 24.15 -23.42
N ARG A 67 34.10 24.16 -23.39
CA ARG A 67 33.25 23.05 -23.87
C ARG A 67 33.38 22.82 -25.39
N SER A 68 33.79 23.85 -26.14
CA SER A 68 33.98 23.79 -27.61
C SER A 68 35.30 23.15 -28.09
N SER A 69 36.25 22.86 -27.18
CA SER A 69 37.61 22.42 -27.54
C SER A 69 37.71 20.92 -27.88
N LEU A 70 37.19 20.03 -27.02
CA LEU A 70 37.38 18.59 -27.18
C LEU A 70 36.60 18.01 -28.36
N ARG A 71 35.32 18.36 -28.51
CA ARG A 71 34.51 17.95 -29.67
C ARG A 71 35.18 18.40 -30.97
N ARG A 72 35.64 19.65 -31.03
CA ARG A 72 36.33 20.22 -32.19
C ARG A 72 37.63 19.48 -32.48
N GLN A 73 38.44 19.19 -31.46
CA GLN A 73 39.69 18.43 -31.59
C GLN A 73 39.43 17.03 -32.15
N LEU A 74 38.53 16.27 -31.51
CA LEU A 74 38.18 14.91 -31.95
C LEU A 74 37.62 14.91 -33.39
N SER A 75 36.79 15.89 -33.72
CA SER A 75 36.25 16.05 -35.08
C SER A 75 37.33 16.32 -36.12
N ILE A 76 38.29 17.20 -35.82
CA ILE A 76 39.44 17.49 -36.70
C ILE A 76 40.29 16.23 -36.88
N ASP A 77 40.57 15.49 -35.80
CA ASP A 77 41.37 14.27 -35.85
C ASP A 77 40.68 13.18 -36.69
N MET A 78 39.36 13.02 -36.55
CA MET A 78 38.59 12.09 -37.37
C MET A 78 38.66 12.45 -38.86
N LEU A 79 38.47 13.72 -39.21
CA LEU A 79 38.52 14.17 -40.60
C LEU A 79 39.92 14.10 -41.21
N ARG A 80 40.97 14.44 -40.44
CA ARG A 80 42.38 14.33 -40.90
C ARG A 80 42.78 12.90 -41.22
N ASN A 81 42.29 11.93 -40.46
CA ASN A 81 42.50 10.51 -40.70
C ASN A 81 41.48 9.91 -41.70
N GLY A 82 40.64 10.76 -42.31
CA GLY A 82 39.68 10.41 -43.35
C GLY A 82 38.39 9.75 -42.86
N HIS A 83 38.13 9.66 -41.55
CA HIS A 83 36.95 9.02 -40.94
C HIS A 83 35.69 9.90 -41.03
N HIS A 84 35.24 10.16 -42.25
CA HIS A 84 34.12 11.03 -42.56
C HIS A 84 32.76 10.44 -42.17
N ARG A 85 32.61 9.10 -42.21
CA ARG A 85 31.35 8.43 -41.80
C ARG A 85 31.19 8.47 -40.29
N SER A 86 32.24 8.12 -39.55
CA SER A 86 32.28 8.23 -38.09
C SER A 86 32.02 9.67 -37.63
N PHE A 87 32.55 10.66 -38.34
CA PHE A 87 32.30 12.08 -38.04
C PHE A 87 30.83 12.47 -38.25
N ARG A 88 30.22 12.05 -39.37
CA ARG A 88 28.79 12.29 -39.66
C ARG A 88 27.90 11.63 -38.61
N GLU A 89 28.22 10.41 -38.24
CA GLU A 89 27.51 9.61 -37.24
C GLU A 89 27.56 10.31 -35.86
N LEU A 90 28.75 10.71 -35.41
CA LEU A 90 28.92 11.50 -34.19
C LEU A 90 28.06 12.78 -34.21
N CYS A 91 28.07 13.52 -35.31
CA CYS A 91 27.30 14.75 -35.44
C CYS A 91 25.78 14.48 -35.38
N SER A 92 25.32 13.37 -35.96
CA SER A 92 23.90 12.96 -35.94
C SER A 92 23.45 12.62 -34.53
N ILE A 93 24.24 11.81 -33.80
CA ILE A 93 23.98 11.46 -32.40
C ILE A 93 23.85 12.70 -31.51
N LEU A 94 24.75 13.66 -31.67
CA LEU A 94 24.74 14.91 -30.90
C LEU A 94 23.55 15.81 -31.26
N ALA A 95 23.10 15.78 -32.52
CA ALA A 95 21.91 16.50 -32.96
C ALA A 95 20.65 15.89 -32.36
N TRP A 96 20.49 14.56 -32.44
CA TRP A 96 19.32 13.86 -31.89
C TRP A 96 19.12 14.12 -30.40
N GLN A 97 20.19 14.15 -29.60
CA GLN A 97 20.08 14.45 -28.18
C GLN A 97 19.53 15.86 -27.92
N LYS A 98 19.88 16.84 -28.75
CA LYS A 98 19.39 18.22 -28.64
C LYS A 98 17.93 18.31 -29.08
N GLU A 99 17.60 17.72 -30.22
CA GLU A 99 16.23 17.65 -30.75
C GLU A 99 15.26 16.97 -29.75
N ASP A 100 15.66 15.85 -29.13
CA ASP A 100 14.84 15.15 -28.14
C ASP A 100 14.58 16.01 -26.89
N ARG A 101 15.57 16.79 -26.46
CA ARG A 101 15.39 17.74 -25.33
C ARG A 101 14.45 18.88 -25.70
N GLU A 102 14.60 19.43 -26.89
CA GLU A 102 13.72 20.50 -27.40
C GLU A 102 12.27 20.00 -27.48
N ARG A 103 12.05 18.79 -28.01
CA ARG A 103 10.73 18.17 -28.11
C ARG A 103 10.05 17.95 -26.76
N LEU A 104 10.80 17.50 -25.75
CA LEU A 104 10.24 17.13 -24.44
C LEU A 104 10.06 18.31 -23.47
N GLY A 105 10.61 19.48 -23.80
CA GLY A 105 10.50 20.70 -23.00
C GLY A 105 11.38 20.70 -21.73
N PRO A 106 11.62 21.87 -21.13
CA PRO A 106 12.63 22.08 -20.07
C PRO A 106 12.31 21.37 -18.75
N GLU A 107 11.04 21.07 -18.48
CA GLU A 107 10.59 20.40 -17.26
C GLU A 107 10.91 18.90 -17.24
N HIS A 108 11.20 18.30 -18.40
CA HIS A 108 11.47 16.87 -18.49
C HIS A 108 12.80 16.49 -17.81
N PRO A 109 12.89 15.40 -17.03
CA PRO A 109 14.10 15.01 -16.29
C PRO A 109 15.38 14.90 -17.14
N LEU A 110 15.25 14.67 -18.46
CA LEU A 110 16.38 14.63 -19.39
C LEU A 110 17.16 15.95 -19.48
N HIS A 111 16.55 17.10 -19.20
CA HIS A 111 17.26 18.38 -19.15
C HIS A 111 18.24 18.47 -17.98
N ARG A 112 18.03 17.68 -16.91
CA ARG A 112 18.94 17.61 -15.76
C ARG A 112 20.18 16.77 -16.05
N ARG A 113 20.18 15.92 -17.08
CA ARG A 113 21.35 15.15 -17.48
C ARG A 113 22.35 16.06 -18.23
N PRO A 114 23.67 15.89 -18.09
CA PRO A 114 24.65 16.60 -18.92
C PRO A 114 24.47 16.24 -20.41
N LEU A 115 24.74 17.19 -21.31
CA LEU A 115 24.85 16.90 -22.74
C LEU A 115 26.08 16.03 -22.98
N LEU A 116 26.02 15.15 -23.98
CA LEU A 116 27.13 14.25 -24.31
C LEU A 116 28.41 15.03 -24.63
N ASP A 117 28.28 16.20 -25.27
CA ASP A 117 29.39 17.14 -25.54
C ASP A 117 30.16 17.56 -24.26
N ASN A 118 29.53 17.49 -23.08
CA ASN A 118 30.13 17.84 -21.81
C ASN A 118 30.69 16.61 -21.05
N GLU A 119 30.52 15.40 -21.57
CA GLU A 119 30.98 14.16 -20.94
C GLU A 119 32.21 13.60 -21.65
N ILE A 120 33.39 14.02 -21.18
CA ILE A 120 34.70 13.78 -21.81
C ILE A 120 34.94 12.29 -22.10
N ASP A 121 34.73 11.43 -21.11
CA ASP A 121 35.02 9.99 -21.24
C ASP A 121 34.09 9.31 -22.23
N LYS A 122 32.79 9.66 -22.20
CA LYS A 122 31.80 9.14 -23.15
C LYS A 122 32.11 9.58 -24.57
N MET A 123 32.48 10.85 -24.76
CA MET A 123 32.88 11.39 -26.06
C MET A 123 34.13 10.71 -26.62
N ARG A 124 35.16 10.50 -25.79
CA ARG A 124 36.39 9.79 -26.20
C ARG A 124 36.09 8.35 -26.58
N LYS A 125 35.30 7.64 -25.76
CA LYS A 125 34.91 6.25 -26.03
C LYS A 125 34.12 6.16 -27.33
N LEU A 126 33.12 7.03 -27.51
CA LEU A 126 32.30 7.12 -28.72
C LEU A 126 33.17 7.32 -29.97
N CYS A 127 34.01 8.36 -29.99
CA CYS A 127 34.86 8.65 -31.15
C CYS A 127 35.82 7.50 -31.46
N THR A 128 36.47 6.93 -30.43
CA THR A 128 37.46 5.84 -30.60
C THR A 128 36.85 4.59 -31.24
N PHE A 129 35.66 4.18 -30.81
CA PHE A 129 35.04 2.97 -31.36
C PHE A 129 34.31 3.23 -32.68
N LEU A 130 33.79 4.44 -32.91
CA LEU A 130 33.26 4.82 -34.22
C LEU A 130 34.36 4.81 -35.30
N THR A 131 35.56 5.33 -35.01
CA THR A 131 36.68 5.30 -35.97
C THR A 131 37.18 3.88 -36.20
N LYS A 132 37.31 3.07 -35.14
CA LYS A 132 37.65 1.64 -35.26
C LYS A 132 36.64 0.86 -36.11
N ALA A 133 35.35 1.16 -35.97
CA ALA A 133 34.31 0.52 -36.78
C ALA A 133 34.45 0.88 -38.27
N GLU A 134 34.65 2.17 -38.60
CA GLU A 134 34.87 2.61 -39.98
C GLU A 134 36.17 2.04 -40.57
N GLU A 135 37.24 1.97 -39.78
CA GLU A 135 38.49 1.35 -40.21
C GLU A 135 38.34 -0.15 -40.47
N ALA A 136 37.64 -0.87 -39.60
CA ALA A 136 37.33 -2.28 -39.79
C ALA A 136 36.49 -2.51 -41.06
N GLU A 137 35.53 -1.63 -41.34
CA GLU A 137 34.72 -1.67 -42.57
C GLU A 137 35.60 -1.54 -43.82
N ARG A 138 36.54 -0.57 -43.85
CA ARG A 138 37.47 -0.37 -44.98
C ARG A 138 38.32 -1.61 -45.27
N HIS A 139 38.70 -2.33 -44.23
CA HIS A 139 39.48 -3.56 -44.34
C HIS A 139 38.61 -4.82 -44.51
N SER A 140 37.30 -4.68 -44.71
CA SER A 140 36.34 -5.80 -44.82
C SER A 140 36.34 -6.74 -43.60
N GLN A 141 36.68 -6.22 -42.42
CA GLN A 141 36.70 -6.94 -41.15
C GLN A 141 35.38 -6.74 -40.38
N TYR A 142 34.29 -7.30 -40.90
CA TYR A 142 32.94 -7.04 -40.37
C TYR A 142 32.74 -7.51 -38.92
N SER A 143 33.42 -8.56 -38.48
CA SER A 143 33.39 -8.97 -37.06
C SER A 143 34.02 -7.93 -36.14
N ASN A 144 35.08 -7.24 -36.57
CA ASN A 144 35.71 -6.17 -35.79
C ASN A 144 34.84 -4.90 -35.78
N MET A 145 34.15 -4.62 -36.89
CA MET A 145 33.15 -3.56 -36.98
C MET A 145 31.98 -3.83 -36.01
N TYR A 146 31.42 -5.03 -36.05
CA TYR A 146 30.38 -5.49 -35.13
C TYR A 146 30.81 -5.34 -33.67
N ASN A 147 31.99 -5.88 -33.31
CA ASN A 147 32.52 -5.81 -31.96
C ASN A 147 32.75 -4.35 -31.50
N SER A 148 33.12 -3.45 -32.41
CA SER A 148 33.29 -2.04 -32.08
C SER A 148 31.96 -1.37 -31.70
N TYR A 149 30.87 -1.69 -32.41
CA TYR A 149 29.54 -1.22 -32.04
C TYR A 149 29.00 -1.92 -30.78
N LEU A 150 29.26 -3.21 -30.61
CA LEU A 150 28.87 -3.96 -29.41
C LEU A 150 29.51 -3.38 -28.15
N GLU A 151 30.80 -3.02 -28.22
CA GLU A 151 31.52 -2.35 -27.12
C GLU A 151 30.89 -0.99 -26.75
N LEU A 152 30.42 -0.22 -27.74
CA LEU A 152 29.68 1.00 -27.49
C LEU A 152 28.32 0.72 -26.86
N ALA A 153 27.57 -0.25 -27.38
CA ALA A 153 26.27 -0.63 -26.85
C ALA A 153 26.35 -1.05 -25.37
N CYS A 154 27.32 -1.92 -25.04
CA CYS A 154 27.57 -2.39 -23.68
C CYS A 154 28.07 -1.26 -22.76
N TYR A 155 28.93 -0.37 -23.25
CA TYR A 155 29.41 0.78 -22.48
C TYR A 155 28.26 1.70 -22.09
N PHE A 156 27.39 2.07 -23.05
CA PHE A 156 26.27 2.96 -22.79
C PHE A 156 25.14 2.30 -21.99
N LEU A 157 25.00 0.97 -22.07
CA LEU A 157 24.12 0.24 -21.16
C LEU A 157 24.61 0.38 -19.71
N LYS A 158 25.93 0.25 -19.49
CA LYS A 158 26.56 0.38 -18.17
C LYS A 158 26.48 1.79 -17.60
N THR A 159 26.47 2.82 -18.43
CA THR A 159 26.35 4.23 -18.00
C THR A 159 24.90 4.73 -17.91
N ASP A 160 23.90 3.85 -18.07
CA ASP A 160 22.46 4.17 -18.10
C ASP A 160 22.04 5.17 -19.21
N ASP A 161 22.79 5.18 -20.32
CA ASP A 161 22.44 5.88 -21.56
C ASP A 161 21.74 4.91 -22.53
N ARG A 162 20.56 4.44 -22.09
CA ARG A 162 19.84 3.33 -22.76
C ARG A 162 19.55 3.60 -24.24
N TRP A 163 19.18 4.82 -24.58
CA TRP A 163 18.89 5.18 -25.98
C TRP A 163 20.12 5.02 -26.90
N LEU A 164 21.33 5.31 -26.42
CA LEU A 164 22.57 5.07 -27.18
C LEU A 164 22.90 3.59 -27.24
N SER A 165 22.68 2.86 -26.13
CA SER A 165 22.88 1.42 -26.10
C SER A 165 22.01 0.72 -27.14
N ASP A 166 20.72 1.03 -27.14
CA ASP A 166 19.74 0.45 -28.06
C ASP A 166 20.05 0.86 -29.51
N TYR A 167 20.49 2.10 -29.75
CA TYR A 167 20.98 2.55 -31.06
C TYR A 167 22.15 1.70 -31.58
N PHE A 168 23.16 1.44 -30.75
CA PHE A 168 24.31 0.64 -31.17
C PHE A 168 23.99 -0.85 -31.31
N TYR A 169 23.03 -1.39 -30.55
CA TYR A 169 22.52 -2.74 -30.80
C TYR A 169 21.81 -2.84 -32.16
N GLU A 170 21.06 -1.83 -32.58
CA GLU A 170 20.47 -1.77 -33.93
C GLU A 170 21.53 -1.68 -35.02
N LYS A 171 22.64 -0.96 -34.77
CA LYS A 171 23.79 -0.95 -35.70
C LYS A 171 24.44 -2.32 -35.80
N CYS A 172 24.61 -3.02 -34.68
CA CYS A 172 25.07 -4.41 -34.68
C CYS A 172 24.17 -5.31 -35.54
N LEU A 173 22.85 -5.18 -35.40
CA LEU A 173 21.89 -5.90 -36.23
C LEU A 173 21.98 -5.52 -37.72
N THR A 174 22.14 -4.24 -38.02
CA THR A 174 22.33 -3.76 -39.40
C THR A 174 23.58 -4.38 -40.03
N VAL A 175 24.68 -4.45 -39.30
CA VAL A 175 25.92 -5.12 -39.75
C VAL A 175 25.66 -6.60 -40.03
N ALA A 176 24.95 -7.29 -39.13
CA ALA A 176 24.60 -8.70 -39.29
C ALA A 176 23.69 -8.98 -40.50
N GLN A 177 22.79 -8.07 -40.85
CA GLN A 177 21.87 -8.20 -41.99
C GLN A 177 22.50 -7.79 -43.32
N THR A 178 23.46 -6.86 -43.30
CA THR A 178 24.04 -6.29 -44.53
C THR A 178 25.18 -7.16 -45.08
N TYR A 179 25.88 -7.89 -44.23
CA TYR A 179 27.11 -8.60 -44.58
C TYR A 179 26.99 -10.12 -44.37
N ASP A 180 26.84 -10.88 -45.46
CA ASP A 180 26.64 -12.34 -45.46
C ASP A 180 27.79 -13.16 -44.84
N LYS A 181 28.98 -12.57 -44.68
CA LYS A 181 30.18 -13.25 -44.15
C LYS A 181 30.34 -13.14 -42.63
N LEU A 182 29.37 -12.56 -41.92
CA LEU A 182 29.45 -12.47 -40.47
C LEU A 182 29.26 -13.87 -39.84
N ASP A 183 29.95 -14.10 -38.73
CA ASP A 183 29.74 -15.30 -37.91
C ASP A 183 28.24 -15.43 -37.55
N PRO A 184 27.58 -16.55 -37.89
CA PRO A 184 26.17 -16.78 -37.55
C PRO A 184 25.88 -16.64 -36.06
N GLN A 185 26.85 -16.93 -35.20
CA GLN A 185 26.72 -16.71 -33.76
C GLN A 185 26.59 -15.22 -33.42
N LEU A 186 27.40 -14.34 -34.03
CA LEU A 186 27.30 -12.89 -33.83
C LEU A 186 25.99 -12.34 -34.39
N ALA A 187 25.50 -12.90 -35.51
CA ALA A 187 24.19 -12.53 -36.06
C ALA A 187 23.06 -12.91 -35.10
N ALA A 188 23.12 -14.10 -34.49
CA ALA A 188 22.17 -14.53 -33.46
C ALA A 188 22.23 -13.60 -32.22
N GLU A 189 23.42 -13.28 -31.74
CA GLU A 189 23.63 -12.36 -30.60
C GLU A 189 23.11 -10.94 -30.89
N ALA A 190 23.17 -10.48 -32.15
CA ALA A 190 22.60 -9.19 -32.54
C ALA A 190 21.09 -9.15 -32.32
N HIS A 191 20.39 -10.20 -32.76
CA HIS A 191 18.95 -10.37 -32.56
C HIS A 191 18.59 -10.51 -31.07
N LEU A 192 19.38 -11.24 -30.28
CA LEU A 192 19.21 -11.31 -28.82
C LEU A 192 19.26 -9.91 -28.18
N ASN A 193 20.28 -9.12 -28.53
CA ASN A 193 20.49 -7.81 -27.93
C ASN A 193 19.40 -6.80 -28.29
N VAL A 194 18.97 -6.77 -29.57
CA VAL A 194 17.84 -5.94 -30.01
C VAL A 194 16.53 -6.40 -29.36
N GLY A 195 16.35 -7.72 -29.19
CA GLY A 195 15.21 -8.28 -28.46
C GLY A 195 15.14 -7.78 -27.01
N LEU A 196 16.27 -7.86 -26.29
CA LEU A 196 16.39 -7.35 -24.93
C LEU A 196 16.19 -5.82 -24.86
N ALA A 197 16.67 -5.07 -25.86
CA ALA A 197 16.44 -3.63 -25.97
C ALA A 197 14.96 -3.29 -26.15
N GLY A 198 14.27 -3.97 -27.09
CA GLY A 198 12.83 -3.80 -27.30
C GLY A 198 12.01 -4.13 -26.06
N GLU A 199 12.36 -5.20 -25.36
CA GLU A 199 11.69 -5.61 -24.11
C GLU A 199 11.84 -4.55 -23.01
N ARG A 200 13.04 -3.95 -22.87
CA ARG A 200 13.28 -2.82 -21.93
C ARG A 200 12.53 -1.56 -22.33
N GLY A 201 12.45 -1.28 -23.64
CA GLY A 201 11.73 -0.14 -24.21
C GLY A 201 10.20 -0.29 -24.17
N GLY A 202 9.70 -1.49 -23.87
CA GLY A 202 8.28 -1.80 -23.78
C GLY A 202 7.63 -2.21 -25.09
N ASP A 203 8.38 -2.22 -26.21
CA ASP A 203 7.93 -2.73 -27.50
C ASP A 203 8.11 -4.25 -27.55
N LEU A 204 7.14 -4.96 -26.97
CA LEU A 204 7.16 -6.41 -26.85
C LEU A 204 7.06 -7.13 -28.21
N MET A 205 6.46 -6.50 -29.23
CA MET A 205 6.32 -7.12 -30.56
C MET A 205 7.64 -7.09 -31.32
N LYS A 206 8.36 -5.98 -31.26
CA LYS A 206 9.72 -5.89 -31.79
C LYS A 206 10.67 -6.85 -31.08
N ALA A 207 10.52 -6.97 -29.75
CA ALA A 207 11.27 -7.94 -28.97
C ALA A 207 10.98 -9.38 -29.41
N LEU A 208 9.70 -9.70 -29.65
CA LEU A 208 9.25 -11.02 -30.07
C LEU A 208 9.86 -11.41 -31.42
N HIS A 209 9.73 -10.55 -32.41
CA HIS A 209 10.31 -10.78 -33.73
C HIS A 209 11.82 -11.05 -33.65
N SER A 210 12.52 -10.29 -32.79
CA SER A 210 13.97 -10.43 -32.61
C SER A 210 14.32 -11.75 -31.91
N PHE A 211 13.58 -12.17 -30.89
CA PHE A 211 13.83 -13.46 -30.23
C PHE A 211 13.46 -14.67 -31.09
N GLU A 212 12.44 -14.58 -31.93
CA GLU A 212 12.11 -15.63 -32.91
C GLU A 212 13.25 -15.81 -33.92
N LYS A 213 13.83 -14.71 -34.40
CA LYS A 213 15.02 -14.76 -35.26
C LYS A 213 16.26 -15.27 -34.54
N TYR A 214 16.47 -14.88 -33.28
CA TYR A 214 17.52 -15.46 -32.45
C TYR A 214 17.34 -16.98 -32.28
N ARG A 215 16.11 -17.45 -32.09
CA ARG A 215 15.78 -18.87 -32.01
C ARG A 215 16.11 -19.62 -33.30
N GLU A 216 15.75 -19.06 -34.45
CA GLU A 216 16.02 -19.63 -35.78
C GLU A 216 17.54 -19.76 -36.02
N LEU A 217 18.31 -18.69 -35.76
CA LEU A 217 19.76 -18.68 -35.99
C LEU A 217 20.55 -19.53 -35.00
N SER A 218 19.99 -19.81 -33.83
CA SER A 218 20.63 -20.62 -32.79
C SER A 218 20.42 -22.12 -32.94
N GLU A 219 19.72 -22.59 -33.98
CA GLU A 219 19.33 -24.00 -34.15
C GLU A 219 20.51 -24.98 -34.10
N ASN A 220 21.64 -24.60 -34.70
CA ASN A 220 22.88 -25.41 -34.72
C ASN A 220 23.77 -25.23 -33.49
N TYR A 221 23.39 -24.38 -32.53
CA TYR A 221 24.19 -24.00 -31.38
C TYR A 221 23.45 -24.35 -30.08
N PRO A 222 23.65 -25.56 -29.51
CA PRO A 222 22.81 -26.06 -28.41
C PRO A 222 22.67 -25.07 -27.24
N LYS A 223 23.75 -24.41 -26.82
CA LYS A 223 23.71 -23.43 -25.73
C LYS A 223 22.86 -22.20 -26.06
N LEU A 224 23.04 -21.62 -27.24
CA LEU A 224 22.25 -20.47 -27.70
C LEU A 224 20.80 -20.86 -27.91
N LYS A 225 20.53 -22.10 -28.37
CA LYS A 225 19.17 -22.60 -28.57
C LYS A 225 18.43 -22.75 -27.24
N LEU A 226 19.07 -23.22 -26.16
CA LEU A 226 18.44 -23.24 -24.83
C LEU A 226 18.16 -21.82 -24.31
N ASP A 227 19.10 -20.89 -24.50
CA ASP A 227 18.95 -19.49 -24.11
C ASP A 227 17.83 -18.77 -24.88
N ALA A 228 17.72 -19.00 -26.20
CA ALA A 228 16.64 -18.47 -27.02
C ALA A 228 15.27 -18.96 -26.56
N SER A 229 15.15 -20.25 -26.24
CA SER A 229 13.93 -20.84 -25.68
C SER A 229 13.53 -20.18 -24.35
N LEU A 230 14.49 -19.92 -23.47
CA LEU A 230 14.24 -19.27 -22.17
C LEU A 230 13.76 -17.81 -22.35
N ASN A 231 14.40 -17.05 -23.24
CA ASN A 231 14.00 -15.67 -23.54
C ASN A 231 12.60 -15.59 -24.18
N LEU A 232 12.29 -16.49 -25.13
CA LEU A 232 10.95 -16.61 -25.72
C LEU A 232 9.90 -16.97 -24.67
N THR A 233 10.18 -17.95 -23.81
CA THR A 233 9.29 -18.33 -22.71
C THR A 233 8.95 -17.13 -21.85
N ARG A 234 9.97 -16.38 -21.40
CA ARG A 234 9.78 -15.16 -20.60
C ARG A 234 8.93 -14.13 -21.34
N LEU A 235 9.19 -13.89 -22.62
CA LEU A 235 8.50 -12.86 -23.37
C LEU A 235 7.03 -13.23 -23.63
N TYR A 236 6.75 -14.48 -23.98
CA TYR A 236 5.38 -14.95 -24.15
C TYR A 236 4.57 -14.85 -22.86
N MET A 237 5.16 -15.17 -21.71
CA MET A 237 4.50 -14.94 -20.41
C MET A 237 4.18 -13.46 -20.17
N LYS A 238 5.11 -12.55 -20.48
CA LYS A 238 4.86 -11.10 -20.38
C LYS A 238 3.78 -10.60 -21.35
N LEU A 239 3.69 -11.19 -22.54
CA LEU A 239 2.63 -10.87 -23.51
C LEU A 239 1.26 -11.33 -23.00
N ALA A 240 1.19 -12.54 -22.42
CA ALA A 240 -0.03 -13.06 -21.80
C ALA A 240 -0.52 -12.18 -20.63
N GLU A 241 0.38 -11.63 -19.82
CA GLU A 241 0.02 -10.73 -18.70
C GLU A 241 -0.51 -9.36 -19.17
N ARG A 242 -0.08 -8.87 -20.35
CA ARG A 242 -0.47 -7.55 -20.87
C ARG A 242 -1.67 -7.56 -21.81
N ARG A 243 -1.91 -8.66 -22.52
CA ARG A 243 -2.96 -8.75 -23.54
C ARG A 243 -4.02 -9.76 -23.10
N SER A 244 -5.20 -9.26 -22.75
CA SER A 244 -6.34 -10.05 -22.28
C SER A 244 -6.93 -11.00 -23.32
N ASP A 245 -6.73 -10.72 -24.61
CA ASP A 245 -7.56 -11.35 -25.66
C ASP A 245 -7.00 -12.69 -26.14
N ASP A 246 -5.68 -12.93 -25.99
CA ASP A 246 -4.97 -14.12 -26.50
C ASP A 246 -4.14 -14.85 -25.42
N VAL A 247 -4.55 -14.77 -24.15
CA VAL A 247 -3.79 -15.32 -23.00
C VAL A 247 -3.41 -16.79 -23.22
N LEU A 248 -4.39 -17.64 -23.56
CA LEU A 248 -4.16 -19.07 -23.75
C LEU A 248 -3.14 -19.35 -24.87
N GLN A 249 -3.22 -18.61 -25.99
CA GLN A 249 -2.31 -18.80 -27.12
C GLN A 249 -0.86 -18.46 -26.73
N TYR A 250 -0.66 -17.35 -26.02
CA TYR A 250 0.68 -16.96 -25.59
C TYR A 250 1.24 -17.90 -24.52
N VAL A 251 0.43 -18.34 -23.56
CA VAL A 251 0.87 -19.30 -22.54
C VAL A 251 1.19 -20.66 -23.16
N LEU A 252 0.46 -21.09 -24.18
CA LEU A 252 0.76 -22.30 -24.95
C LEU A 252 2.12 -22.20 -25.66
N LYS A 253 2.38 -21.08 -26.35
CA LYS A 253 3.71 -20.81 -26.95
C LYS A 253 4.82 -20.73 -25.91
N ALA A 254 4.54 -20.19 -24.73
CA ALA A 254 5.49 -20.16 -23.62
C ALA A 254 5.83 -21.57 -23.13
N TYR A 255 4.83 -22.46 -23.03
CA TYR A 255 5.04 -23.86 -22.67
C TYR A 255 5.81 -24.64 -23.74
N GLU A 256 5.50 -24.43 -25.03
CA GLU A 256 6.27 -25.04 -26.12
C GLU A 256 7.75 -24.60 -26.08
N ALA A 257 8.01 -23.31 -25.86
CA ALA A 257 9.36 -22.80 -25.70
C ALA A 257 10.06 -23.37 -24.45
N SER A 258 9.34 -23.49 -23.33
CA SER A 258 9.92 -23.96 -22.06
C SER A 258 10.36 -25.43 -22.11
N THR A 259 9.58 -26.30 -22.77
CA THR A 259 9.98 -27.71 -22.99
C THR A 259 11.29 -27.85 -23.77
N GLN A 260 11.59 -26.86 -24.61
CA GLN A 260 12.81 -26.79 -25.42
C GLN A 260 13.96 -26.03 -24.72
N SER A 261 13.75 -25.51 -23.50
CA SER A 261 14.76 -24.77 -22.73
C SER A 261 15.71 -25.65 -21.93
N GLY A 262 15.33 -26.92 -21.70
CA GLY A 262 16.06 -27.86 -20.84
C GLY A 262 15.95 -27.55 -19.34
N ASP A 263 15.32 -26.44 -18.95
CA ASP A 263 15.07 -26.07 -17.56
C ASP A 263 13.72 -26.65 -17.10
N LYS A 264 13.80 -27.74 -16.31
CA LYS A 264 12.61 -28.42 -15.80
C LYS A 264 11.78 -27.55 -14.86
N LYS A 265 12.37 -26.60 -14.13
CA LYS A 265 11.60 -25.70 -13.28
C LYS A 265 10.76 -24.75 -14.12
N VAL A 266 11.35 -24.17 -15.17
CA VAL A 266 10.62 -23.27 -16.10
C VAL A 266 9.53 -24.02 -16.87
N GLU A 267 9.80 -25.25 -17.30
CA GLU A 267 8.80 -26.13 -17.94
C GLU A 267 7.59 -26.38 -17.04
N ASN A 268 7.82 -26.69 -15.76
CA ASN A 268 6.74 -26.97 -14.82
C ASN A 268 5.98 -25.71 -14.40
N GLU A 269 6.65 -24.58 -14.17
CA GLU A 269 5.98 -23.30 -13.89
C GLU A 269 5.10 -22.83 -15.07
N THR A 270 5.55 -23.03 -16.31
CA THR A 270 4.72 -22.75 -17.49
C THR A 270 3.58 -23.76 -17.66
N SER A 271 3.77 -25.03 -17.29
CA SER A 271 2.69 -26.03 -17.22
C SER A 271 1.60 -25.60 -16.24
N TYR A 272 1.98 -25.11 -15.05
CA TYR A 272 1.03 -24.55 -14.08
C TYR A 272 0.23 -23.40 -14.68
N LYS A 273 0.92 -22.43 -15.30
CA LYS A 273 0.29 -21.27 -15.94
C LYS A 273 -0.64 -21.67 -17.08
N LEU A 274 -0.26 -22.68 -17.87
CA LEU A 274 -1.12 -23.23 -18.93
C LEU A 274 -2.36 -23.89 -18.36
N GLY A 275 -2.22 -24.63 -17.26
CA GLY A 275 -3.35 -25.18 -16.50
C GLY A 275 -4.32 -24.10 -15.99
N GLN A 276 -3.79 -22.99 -15.45
CA GLN A 276 -4.61 -21.84 -15.04
C GLN A 276 -5.33 -21.20 -16.24
N ALA A 277 -4.65 -21.01 -17.37
CA ALA A 277 -5.23 -20.43 -18.58
C ALA A 277 -6.37 -21.30 -19.16
N TYR A 278 -6.21 -22.63 -19.17
CA TYR A 278 -7.29 -23.54 -19.58
C TYR A 278 -8.49 -23.50 -18.63
N LEU A 279 -8.25 -23.37 -17.32
CA LEU A 279 -9.31 -23.24 -16.32
C LEU A 279 -10.13 -21.95 -16.50
N GLU A 280 -9.47 -20.85 -16.84
CA GLU A 280 -10.11 -19.57 -17.18
C GLU A 280 -10.87 -19.64 -18.51
N TYR A 281 -10.30 -20.33 -19.50
CA TYR A 281 -10.95 -20.59 -20.79
C TYR A 281 -12.17 -21.51 -20.68
N GLY A 282 -12.22 -22.34 -19.62
CA GLY A 282 -13.33 -23.27 -19.34
C GLY A 282 -13.08 -24.72 -19.76
N ASP A 283 -11.91 -25.03 -20.34
CA ASP A 283 -11.50 -26.40 -20.63
C ASP A 283 -10.88 -27.04 -19.38
N VAL A 284 -11.74 -27.60 -18.53
CA VAL A 284 -11.33 -28.16 -17.25
C VAL A 284 -10.52 -29.44 -17.42
N ASP A 285 -10.75 -30.23 -18.48
CA ASP A 285 -10.03 -31.48 -18.71
C ASP A 285 -8.55 -31.22 -19.07
N SER A 286 -8.31 -30.25 -19.95
CA SER A 286 -6.95 -29.80 -20.25
C SER A 286 -6.29 -29.19 -19.02
N ALA A 287 -7.01 -28.36 -18.24
CA ALA A 287 -6.49 -27.79 -17.01
C ALA A 287 -6.02 -28.87 -16.01
N LEU A 288 -6.85 -29.90 -15.76
CA LEU A 288 -6.51 -31.02 -14.89
C LEU A 288 -5.23 -31.73 -15.34
N LYS A 289 -5.08 -31.99 -16.64
CA LYS A 289 -3.88 -32.65 -17.18
C LYS A 289 -2.59 -31.89 -16.83
N TYR A 290 -2.55 -30.59 -17.09
CA TYR A 290 -1.35 -29.78 -16.86
C TYR A 290 -1.10 -29.48 -15.38
N LEU A 291 -2.17 -29.31 -14.58
CA LEU A 291 -2.08 -29.08 -13.14
C LEU A 291 -1.67 -30.34 -12.36
N HIS A 292 -2.11 -31.53 -12.76
CA HIS A 292 -1.64 -32.79 -12.15
C HIS A 292 -0.16 -33.02 -12.41
N ALA A 293 0.32 -32.78 -13.65
CA ALA A 293 1.74 -32.90 -13.97
C ALA A 293 2.59 -31.97 -13.09
N TYR A 294 2.13 -30.73 -12.87
CA TYR A 294 2.80 -29.77 -11.98
C TYR A 294 2.73 -30.21 -10.50
N TYR A 295 1.57 -30.70 -10.05
CA TYR A 295 1.36 -31.22 -8.69
C TYR A 295 2.35 -32.36 -8.36
N ASP A 296 2.46 -33.35 -9.25
CA ASP A 296 3.35 -34.50 -9.08
C ASP A 296 4.82 -34.07 -9.05
N TRP A 297 5.19 -33.08 -9.89
CA TRP A 297 6.54 -32.52 -9.90
C TRP A 297 6.87 -31.78 -8.61
N CYS A 298 5.99 -30.88 -8.13
CA CYS A 298 6.19 -30.16 -6.87
C CYS A 298 6.31 -31.12 -5.68
N GLN A 299 5.51 -32.19 -5.67
CA GLN A 299 5.59 -33.22 -4.64
C GLN A 299 6.96 -33.92 -4.66
N LYS A 300 7.46 -34.27 -5.85
CA LYS A 300 8.75 -34.95 -6.02
C LYS A 300 9.94 -34.08 -5.63
N GLU A 301 9.93 -32.81 -6.00
CA GLU A 301 11.02 -31.87 -5.71
C GLU A 301 10.98 -31.30 -4.28
N GLY A 302 9.89 -31.53 -3.54
CA GLY A 302 9.71 -30.96 -2.20
C GLY A 302 9.38 -29.47 -2.20
N ASP A 303 8.79 -28.95 -3.29
CA ASP A 303 8.32 -27.58 -3.40
C ASP A 303 6.94 -27.44 -2.71
N ASP A 304 6.95 -27.08 -1.43
CA ASP A 304 5.73 -26.92 -0.63
C ASP A 304 4.82 -25.79 -1.15
N GLU A 305 5.41 -24.69 -1.65
CA GLU A 305 4.65 -23.55 -2.19
C GLU A 305 3.96 -23.93 -3.51
N GLY A 306 4.72 -24.51 -4.45
CA GLY A 306 4.17 -24.99 -5.72
C GLY A 306 3.11 -26.08 -5.52
N PHE A 307 3.32 -26.98 -4.57
CA PHE A 307 2.37 -28.02 -4.21
C PHE A 307 1.04 -27.44 -3.70
N GLY A 308 1.09 -26.36 -2.90
CA GLY A 308 -0.10 -25.63 -2.45
C GLY A 308 -0.83 -24.92 -3.59
N ARG A 309 -0.10 -24.23 -4.48
CA ARG A 309 -0.66 -23.59 -5.68
C ARG A 309 -1.38 -24.60 -6.58
N ALA A 310 -0.74 -25.75 -6.81
CA ALA A 310 -1.31 -26.85 -7.59
C ALA A 310 -2.59 -27.41 -6.95
N SER A 311 -2.57 -27.61 -5.63
CA SER A 311 -3.71 -28.14 -4.87
C SER A 311 -4.93 -27.20 -4.93
N GLU A 312 -4.72 -25.89 -4.78
CA GLU A 312 -5.77 -24.87 -4.91
C GLU A 312 -6.38 -24.85 -6.32
N ALA A 313 -5.54 -24.90 -7.36
CA ALA A 313 -5.99 -24.91 -8.75
C ALA A 313 -6.77 -26.19 -9.09
N LEU A 314 -6.29 -27.36 -8.65
CA LEU A 314 -6.98 -28.64 -8.81
C LEU A 314 -8.31 -28.67 -8.06
N ALA A 315 -8.35 -28.16 -6.83
CA ALA A 315 -9.58 -28.01 -6.06
C ALA A 315 -10.61 -27.15 -6.82
N THR A 316 -10.17 -26.05 -7.43
CA THR A 316 -11.02 -25.19 -8.25
C THR A 316 -11.55 -25.93 -9.50
N CYS A 317 -10.73 -26.76 -10.14
CA CYS A 317 -11.18 -27.61 -11.25
C CYS A 317 -12.29 -28.58 -10.81
N TYR A 318 -12.09 -29.27 -9.69
CA TYR A 318 -13.07 -30.23 -9.19
C TYR A 318 -14.35 -29.55 -8.67
N GLN A 319 -14.27 -28.34 -8.13
CA GLN A 319 -15.46 -27.53 -7.83
C GLN A 319 -16.29 -27.23 -9.09
N LYS A 320 -15.64 -26.85 -10.21
CA LYS A 320 -16.36 -26.64 -11.48
C LYS A 320 -17.00 -27.92 -12.02
N LEU A 321 -16.41 -29.08 -11.74
CA LEU A 321 -16.98 -30.40 -12.04
C LEU A 321 -18.03 -30.87 -11.02
N ALA A 322 -18.38 -30.04 -10.03
CA ALA A 322 -19.26 -30.37 -8.91
C ALA A 322 -18.80 -31.62 -8.10
N ASN A 323 -17.50 -31.94 -8.14
CA ASN A 323 -16.90 -33.02 -7.36
C ASN A 323 -16.26 -32.43 -6.09
N VAL A 324 -17.10 -32.26 -5.07
CA VAL A 324 -16.69 -31.59 -3.83
C VAL A 324 -15.72 -32.45 -3.03
N GLU A 325 -15.90 -33.77 -3.06
CA GLU A 325 -15.05 -34.74 -2.36
C GLU A 325 -13.59 -34.59 -2.78
N LYS A 326 -13.32 -34.67 -4.09
CA LYS A 326 -11.96 -34.50 -4.61
C LYS A 326 -11.43 -33.09 -4.36
N SER A 327 -12.27 -32.06 -4.49
CA SER A 327 -11.85 -30.70 -4.19
C SER A 327 -11.35 -30.55 -2.75
N THR A 328 -12.08 -31.10 -1.78
CA THR A 328 -11.65 -31.08 -0.37
C THR A 328 -10.42 -31.94 -0.15
N GLU A 329 -10.33 -33.10 -0.81
CA GLU A 329 -9.19 -34.02 -0.69
C GLU A 329 -7.86 -33.36 -1.06
N TYR A 330 -7.77 -32.63 -2.18
CA TYR A 330 -6.53 -31.96 -2.58
C TYR A 330 -6.11 -30.86 -1.58
N LEU A 331 -7.06 -30.08 -1.07
CA LEU A 331 -6.78 -29.04 -0.07
C LEU A 331 -6.34 -29.65 1.25
N THR A 332 -7.02 -30.69 1.73
CA THR A 332 -6.67 -31.40 2.97
C THR A 332 -5.30 -32.06 2.86
N LYS A 333 -4.99 -32.74 1.76
CA LYS A 333 -3.66 -33.32 1.50
C LYS A 333 -2.54 -32.27 1.58
N TYR A 334 -2.79 -31.08 1.06
CA TYR A 334 -1.84 -29.97 1.19
C TYR A 334 -1.66 -29.56 2.65
N LEU A 335 -2.76 -29.26 3.36
CA LEU A 335 -2.73 -28.82 4.76
C LEU A 335 -2.07 -29.85 5.69
N GLU A 336 -2.31 -31.14 5.48
CA GLU A 336 -1.66 -32.24 6.21
C GLU A 336 -0.14 -32.28 5.97
N LYS A 337 0.30 -32.07 4.72
CA LYS A 337 1.73 -32.08 4.37
C LYS A 337 2.49 -30.94 5.06
N VAL A 338 1.89 -29.76 5.15
CA VAL A 338 2.52 -28.56 5.72
C VAL A 338 2.21 -28.36 7.21
N GLN A 339 1.60 -29.35 7.86
CA GLN A 339 1.29 -29.31 9.29
C GLN A 339 2.56 -29.03 10.11
N GLY A 340 2.49 -28.04 11.02
CA GLY A 340 3.65 -27.57 11.78
C GLY A 340 4.54 -26.52 11.08
N LYS A 341 4.25 -26.17 9.82
CA LYS A 341 4.82 -25.01 9.10
C LYS A 341 3.74 -23.96 8.78
N GLU A 342 2.80 -23.77 9.70
CA GLU A 342 1.67 -22.88 9.54
C GLU A 342 2.12 -21.41 9.47
N GLY A 343 1.51 -20.62 8.58
CA GLY A 343 1.71 -19.17 8.54
C GLY A 343 2.17 -18.58 7.21
N ASP A 344 2.36 -19.40 6.17
CA ASP A 344 2.55 -18.86 4.81
C ASP A 344 1.21 -18.46 4.14
N ILE A 345 1.31 -17.69 3.06
CA ILE A 345 0.15 -17.21 2.31
C ILE A 345 -0.60 -18.36 1.62
N GLN A 346 0.10 -19.38 1.15
CA GLN A 346 -0.50 -20.50 0.43
C GLN A 346 -1.31 -21.40 1.38
N TYR A 347 -0.89 -21.55 2.64
CA TYR A 347 -1.66 -22.15 3.72
C TYR A 347 -2.95 -21.38 3.95
N ALA A 348 -2.88 -20.05 4.08
CA ALA A 348 -4.06 -19.21 4.25
C ALA A 348 -5.04 -19.34 3.07
N ARG A 349 -4.53 -19.42 1.83
CA ARG A 349 -5.35 -19.62 0.63
C ARG A 349 -6.05 -20.99 0.62
N ALA A 350 -5.34 -22.05 1.00
CA ALA A 350 -5.93 -23.38 1.12
C ALA A 350 -7.03 -23.44 2.20
N CYS A 351 -6.79 -22.86 3.37
CA CYS A 351 -7.80 -22.72 4.43
C CYS A 351 -9.01 -21.91 3.96
N SER A 352 -8.78 -20.81 3.23
CA SER A 352 -9.85 -19.99 2.66
C SER A 352 -10.71 -20.77 1.65
N ALA A 353 -10.06 -21.49 0.73
CA ALA A 353 -10.74 -22.33 -0.26
C ALA A 353 -11.54 -23.46 0.40
N LEU A 354 -10.98 -24.13 1.41
CA LEU A 354 -11.66 -25.19 2.14
C LEU A 354 -12.85 -24.65 2.93
N GLY A 355 -12.68 -23.51 3.60
CA GLY A 355 -13.74 -22.84 4.33
C GLY A 355 -14.88 -22.34 3.44
N PHE A 356 -14.57 -21.86 2.24
CA PHE A 356 -15.57 -21.54 1.22
C PHE A 356 -16.39 -22.77 0.83
N ILE A 357 -15.74 -23.90 0.55
CA ILE A 357 -16.43 -25.16 0.23
C ILE A 357 -17.33 -25.59 1.40
N HIS A 358 -16.83 -25.54 2.64
CA HIS A 358 -17.63 -25.90 3.81
C HIS A 358 -18.85 -24.99 4.01
N ASN A 359 -18.73 -23.69 3.73
CA ASN A 359 -19.88 -22.78 3.70
C ASN A 359 -20.93 -23.23 2.66
N THR A 360 -20.52 -23.59 1.45
CA THR A 360 -21.46 -24.07 0.41
C THR A 360 -22.15 -25.38 0.80
N LEU A 361 -21.47 -26.24 1.58
CA LEU A 361 -22.02 -27.49 2.11
C LEU A 361 -22.84 -27.31 3.39
N SER A 362 -23.09 -26.07 3.83
CA SER A 362 -23.76 -25.75 5.12
C SER A 362 -23.04 -26.30 6.37
N ARG A 363 -21.73 -26.61 6.26
CA ARG A 363 -20.88 -27.06 7.38
C ARG A 363 -20.21 -25.85 8.03
N TYR A 364 -21.02 -24.99 8.65
CA TYR A 364 -20.55 -23.66 9.10
C TYR A 364 -19.48 -23.73 10.21
N ASP A 365 -19.50 -24.74 11.07
CA ASP A 365 -18.46 -24.90 12.10
C ASP A 365 -17.07 -25.11 11.48
N SER A 366 -16.94 -26.08 10.56
CA SER A 366 -15.69 -26.32 9.84
C SER A 366 -15.28 -25.14 8.95
N ALA A 367 -16.26 -24.41 8.40
CA ALA A 367 -15.99 -23.21 7.63
C ALA A 367 -15.40 -22.09 8.49
N ILE A 368 -15.97 -21.84 9.68
CA ILE A 368 -15.49 -20.84 10.64
C ILE A 368 -14.07 -21.17 11.09
N GLU A 369 -13.78 -22.43 11.42
CA GLU A 369 -12.44 -22.87 11.82
C GLU A 369 -11.41 -22.55 10.73
N SER A 370 -11.66 -23.01 9.49
CA SER A 370 -10.75 -22.79 8.36
C SER A 370 -10.60 -21.29 8.00
N LEU A 371 -11.71 -20.55 7.97
CA LEU A 371 -11.71 -19.13 7.58
C LEU A 371 -11.10 -18.22 8.67
N SER A 372 -11.24 -18.60 9.94
CA SER A 372 -10.62 -17.85 11.04
C SER A 372 -9.10 -17.88 10.93
N GLU A 373 -8.54 -19.03 10.55
CA GLU A 373 -7.11 -19.22 10.37
C GLU A 373 -6.60 -18.48 9.13
N ALA A 374 -7.31 -18.60 8.00
CA ALA A 374 -7.01 -17.83 6.79
C ALA A 374 -7.00 -16.31 7.05
N TYR A 375 -7.99 -15.81 7.81
CA TYR A 375 -8.08 -14.41 8.20
C TYR A 375 -6.93 -13.99 9.12
N ARG A 376 -6.60 -14.82 10.13
CA ARG A 376 -5.50 -14.55 11.07
C ARG A 376 -4.18 -14.35 10.33
N ILE A 377 -3.81 -15.29 9.45
CA ILE A 377 -2.56 -15.24 8.68
C ILE A 377 -2.54 -14.06 7.71
N SER A 378 -3.66 -13.82 7.01
CA SER A 378 -3.77 -12.69 6.07
C SER A 378 -3.64 -11.34 6.78
N ARG A 379 -4.12 -11.24 8.02
CA ARG A 379 -4.02 -10.04 8.87
C ARG A 379 -2.58 -9.81 9.34
N GLU A 380 -1.91 -10.86 9.80
CA GLU A 380 -0.52 -10.80 10.28
C GLU A 380 0.45 -10.43 9.15
N SER A 381 0.23 -10.97 7.95
CA SER A 381 1.06 -10.73 6.76
C SER A 381 0.68 -9.47 5.96
N ARG A 382 -0.48 -8.84 6.26
CA ARG A 382 -1.07 -7.76 5.46
C ARG A 382 -1.24 -8.14 3.97
N HIS A 383 -1.68 -9.37 3.72
CA HIS A 383 -1.87 -9.89 2.37
C HIS A 383 -3.09 -9.27 1.66
N ALA A 384 -3.08 -9.24 0.33
CA ALA A 384 -4.17 -8.71 -0.50
C ALA A 384 -5.52 -9.43 -0.27
N ASP A 385 -5.49 -10.69 0.16
CA ASP A 385 -6.69 -11.49 0.42
C ASP A 385 -7.34 -11.22 1.80
N LEU A 386 -6.80 -10.29 2.60
CA LEU A 386 -7.32 -9.96 3.93
C LEU A 386 -8.82 -9.63 3.91
N ASP A 387 -9.25 -8.75 3.00
CA ASP A 387 -10.65 -8.34 2.90
C ASP A 387 -11.56 -9.48 2.47
N ARG A 388 -11.10 -10.28 1.50
CA ARG A 388 -11.82 -11.48 1.04
C ARG A 388 -12.03 -12.46 2.19
N ASN A 389 -10.96 -12.76 2.94
CA ASN A 389 -11.01 -13.71 4.05
C ASN A 389 -11.86 -13.19 5.21
N ARG A 390 -11.80 -11.88 5.49
CA ARG A 390 -12.67 -11.22 6.48
C ARG A 390 -14.15 -11.36 6.12
N VAL A 391 -14.51 -11.10 4.87
CA VAL A 391 -15.91 -11.21 4.39
C VAL A 391 -16.40 -12.65 4.47
N LEU A 392 -15.63 -13.62 3.96
CA LEU A 392 -16.00 -15.02 4.01
C LEU A 392 -16.17 -15.52 5.45
N PHE A 393 -15.27 -15.12 6.35
CA PHE A 393 -15.36 -15.44 7.77
C PHE A 393 -16.63 -14.88 8.40
N GLY A 394 -16.96 -13.61 8.15
CA GLY A 394 -18.19 -12.99 8.63
C GLY A 394 -19.46 -13.65 8.08
N ILE A 395 -19.46 -14.04 6.80
CA ILE A 395 -20.57 -14.80 6.20
C ILE A 395 -20.77 -16.14 6.92
N ALA A 396 -19.69 -16.87 7.19
CA ALA A 396 -19.77 -18.16 7.88
C ALA A 396 -20.39 -18.00 9.29
N GLN A 397 -19.97 -16.97 10.03
CA GLN A 397 -20.52 -16.64 11.35
C GLN A 397 -22.00 -16.27 11.28
N GLY A 398 -22.40 -15.42 10.33
CA GLY A 398 -23.79 -15.02 10.14
C GLY A 398 -24.70 -16.21 9.78
N LEU A 399 -24.24 -17.07 8.86
CA LEU A 399 -24.98 -18.26 8.45
C LEU A 399 -25.15 -19.27 9.58
N LYS A 400 -24.13 -19.43 10.45
CA LYS A 400 -24.23 -20.25 11.66
C LYS A 400 -25.31 -19.74 12.64
N LEU A 401 -25.47 -18.42 12.75
CA LEU A 401 -26.46 -17.81 13.65
C LEU A 401 -27.88 -17.79 13.07
N ARG A 402 -28.03 -17.91 11.75
CA ARG A 402 -29.33 -17.80 11.05
C ARG A 402 -30.42 -18.73 11.62
N PRO A 403 -30.18 -20.03 11.89
CA PRO A 403 -31.22 -20.90 12.43
C PRO A 403 -31.71 -20.45 13.81
N PHE A 404 -30.82 -19.91 14.65
CA PHE A 404 -31.18 -19.39 15.97
C PHE A 404 -32.08 -18.15 15.89
N PHE A 405 -31.78 -17.25 14.95
CA PHE A 405 -32.62 -16.09 14.68
C PHE A 405 -33.97 -16.48 14.08
N ASN A 406 -34.00 -17.39 13.12
CA ASN A 406 -35.24 -17.86 12.53
C ASN A 406 -36.15 -18.54 13.56
N ASP A 407 -35.59 -19.39 14.43
CA ASP A 407 -36.33 -20.00 15.54
C ASP A 407 -36.88 -18.96 16.53
N HIS A 408 -36.15 -17.87 16.79
CA HIS A 408 -36.66 -16.76 17.60
C HIS A 408 -37.81 -16.01 16.92
N VAL A 409 -37.72 -15.78 15.61
CA VAL A 409 -38.78 -15.11 14.83
C VAL A 409 -40.02 -16.00 14.71
N ASP A 410 -39.85 -17.29 14.46
CA ASP A 410 -40.95 -18.25 14.29
C ASP A 410 -41.67 -18.56 15.61
N ARG A 411 -40.98 -18.49 16.76
CA ARG A 411 -41.58 -18.62 18.10
C ARG A 411 -42.31 -17.37 18.58
N MET A 412 -42.21 -16.23 17.88
CA MET A 412 -43.01 -15.06 18.18
C MET A 412 -44.45 -15.25 17.69
N ASP A 413 -45.23 -16.00 18.48
CA ASP A 413 -46.68 -15.96 18.48
C ASP A 413 -47.14 -14.51 18.71
N THR A 414 -47.89 -13.96 17.74
CA THR A 414 -48.38 -12.57 17.73
C THR A 414 -49.25 -12.19 18.95
N HIS A 415 -49.67 -13.16 19.77
CA HIS A 415 -50.37 -12.92 21.04
C HIS A 415 -49.47 -12.64 22.26
N SER A 416 -48.16 -12.89 22.17
CA SER A 416 -47.21 -12.77 23.29
C SER A 416 -46.70 -11.34 23.54
N LEU A 417 -47.01 -10.38 22.66
CA LEU A 417 -46.53 -8.99 22.75
C LEU A 417 -47.10 -8.19 23.93
N ASN A 418 -48.01 -8.74 24.73
CA ASN A 418 -48.51 -8.08 25.93
C ASN A 418 -47.85 -8.60 27.22
N SER A 419 -47.02 -7.72 27.78
CA SER A 419 -46.92 -7.39 29.21
C SER A 419 -46.01 -8.20 30.15
N LYS A 420 -45.07 -9.04 29.70
CA LYS A 420 -44.17 -9.71 30.68
C LYS A 420 -42.67 -9.75 30.38
N TYR A 421 -42.25 -9.80 29.11
CA TYR A 421 -40.81 -9.92 28.79
C TYR A 421 -40.02 -8.60 28.81
N LEU A 422 -40.69 -7.45 28.75
CA LEU A 422 -40.05 -6.13 28.86
C LEU A 422 -39.75 -5.70 30.31
N MET A 423 -40.27 -6.41 31.32
CA MET A 423 -40.18 -6.01 32.74
C MET A 423 -39.13 -6.80 33.55
N THR A 424 -38.38 -7.73 32.96
CA THR A 424 -37.48 -8.63 33.71
C THR A 424 -36.06 -8.76 33.15
N ALA A 425 -35.63 -7.89 32.23
CA ALA A 425 -34.21 -7.77 31.92
C ALA A 425 -33.54 -6.90 33.00
N GLU A 426 -32.91 -7.54 33.99
CA GLU A 426 -32.20 -6.84 35.07
C GLU A 426 -30.94 -6.08 34.59
N ASP A 427 -30.53 -6.26 33.32
CA ASP A 427 -29.50 -5.44 32.67
C ASP A 427 -29.77 -5.27 31.15
N LEU A 428 -30.55 -4.25 30.79
CA LEU A 428 -30.56 -3.75 29.43
C LEU A 428 -29.20 -3.11 29.10
N HIS A 429 -28.21 -3.93 28.73
CA HIS A 429 -26.88 -3.50 28.27
C HIS A 429 -27.01 -2.51 27.10
N GLY A 430 -27.15 -1.21 27.41
CA GLY A 430 -27.19 -0.14 26.41
C GLY A 430 -28.48 -0.03 25.60
N PHE A 431 -29.60 -0.66 26.02
CA PHE A 431 -30.90 -0.23 25.49
C PHE A 431 -31.33 1.02 26.25
N VAL A 432 -31.51 2.11 25.49
CA VAL A 432 -31.98 3.38 25.99
C VAL A 432 -33.29 3.17 26.76
N PRO A 433 -33.39 3.55 28.04
CA PRO A 433 -34.65 3.51 28.76
C PRO A 433 -35.63 4.42 28.03
N ASP A 434 -36.84 3.91 27.79
CA ASP A 434 -37.87 4.56 27.00
C ASP A 434 -38.03 6.07 27.30
N HIS A 435 -38.34 6.81 26.24
CA HIS A 435 -38.67 8.24 26.11
C HIS A 435 -38.40 9.18 27.30
N ASN A 436 -37.32 9.95 27.20
CA ASN A 436 -37.03 11.08 28.08
C ASN A 436 -36.92 12.39 27.28
N ASP A 437 -37.88 13.29 27.51
CA ASP A 437 -37.93 14.61 26.86
C ASP A 437 -36.74 15.52 27.25
N THR A 438 -35.97 15.18 28.30
CA THR A 438 -34.79 15.94 28.75
C THR A 438 -33.60 15.02 28.96
N VAL A 439 -32.41 15.43 28.50
CA VAL A 439 -31.15 14.69 28.62
C VAL A 439 -30.07 15.60 29.21
N LEU A 440 -29.23 15.07 30.12
CA LEU A 440 -28.04 15.77 30.64
C LEU A 440 -26.81 15.36 29.84
N LEU A 441 -26.15 16.33 29.20
CA LEU A 441 -24.87 16.15 28.51
C LEU A 441 -23.73 16.65 29.41
N LEU A 442 -22.81 15.74 29.74
CA LEU A 442 -21.56 16.05 30.44
C LEU A 442 -20.44 16.16 29.42
N ILE A 443 -20.02 17.39 29.12
CA ILE A 443 -19.12 17.70 28.01
C ILE A 443 -17.69 17.83 28.52
N ASP A 444 -16.78 17.04 27.97
CA ASP A 444 -15.34 17.08 28.28
C ASP A 444 -15.00 17.01 29.78
N VAL A 445 -15.78 16.25 30.56
CA VAL A 445 -15.58 16.09 32.01
C VAL A 445 -14.53 15.03 32.35
N ILE A 446 -14.34 14.02 31.48
CA ILE A 446 -13.18 13.12 31.52
C ILE A 446 -12.03 13.76 30.74
N ASN A 447 -11.17 14.50 31.44
CA ASN A 447 -10.15 15.34 30.83
C ASN A 447 -8.89 15.33 31.70
N ASP A 448 -7.70 15.20 31.08
CA ASP A 448 -6.42 15.19 31.77
C ASP A 448 -5.98 16.59 32.26
N MET A 449 -6.66 17.64 31.77
CA MET A 449 -6.42 19.05 32.05
C MET A 449 -5.00 19.51 31.71
N ASN A 450 -4.34 18.81 30.79
CA ASN A 450 -2.96 19.09 30.40
C ASN A 450 -2.91 19.95 29.14
N PHE A 451 -3.14 21.26 29.30
CA PHE A 451 -3.09 22.24 28.22
C PHE A 451 -2.55 23.59 28.70
N GLU A 452 -2.11 24.43 27.76
CA GLU A 452 -1.57 25.76 28.05
C GLU A 452 -2.66 26.72 28.54
N GLY A 453 -2.43 27.43 29.65
CA GLY A 453 -3.42 28.35 30.24
C GLY A 453 -4.43 27.66 31.17
N ASN A 454 -4.07 26.53 31.77
CA ASN A 454 -4.92 25.78 32.71
C ASN A 454 -4.81 26.27 34.16
N GLU A 455 -3.90 27.20 34.47
CA GLU A 455 -3.45 27.49 35.84
C GLU A 455 -4.55 28.08 36.72
N GLU A 456 -5.46 28.86 36.12
CA GLU A 456 -6.62 29.40 36.82
C GLU A 456 -7.76 28.39 36.92
N LEU A 457 -7.99 27.61 35.85
CA LEU A 457 -9.04 26.60 35.81
C LEU A 457 -8.78 25.49 36.84
N ILE A 458 -7.55 25.01 36.97
CA ILE A 458 -7.17 23.96 37.92
C ILE A 458 -7.50 24.37 39.37
N LYS A 459 -7.49 25.67 39.70
CA LYS A 459 -7.85 26.14 41.05
C LYS A 459 -9.35 26.06 41.34
N ARG A 460 -10.20 26.05 40.30
CA ARG A 460 -11.67 26.04 40.41
C ARG A 460 -12.30 24.70 40.04
N ILE A 461 -11.55 23.83 39.37
CA ILE A 461 -12.02 22.57 38.80
C ILE A 461 -12.74 21.67 39.80
N ASP A 462 -12.26 21.60 41.05
CA ASP A 462 -12.87 20.77 42.09
C ASP A 462 -14.24 21.30 42.52
N ASP A 463 -14.41 22.62 42.60
CA ASP A 463 -15.66 23.24 43.00
C ASP A 463 -16.71 23.15 41.89
N VAL A 464 -16.30 23.36 40.64
CA VAL A 464 -17.16 23.14 39.47
C VAL A 464 -17.51 21.66 39.33
N GLY A 465 -16.52 20.78 39.47
CA GLY A 465 -16.70 19.33 39.43
C GLY A 465 -17.69 18.83 40.47
N LYS A 466 -17.66 19.36 41.70
CA LYS A 466 -18.66 19.04 42.75
C LYS A 466 -20.07 19.46 42.33
N ARG A 467 -20.23 20.66 41.75
CA ARG A 467 -21.53 21.12 41.26
C ARG A 467 -22.06 20.29 40.09
N ILE A 468 -21.19 19.91 39.16
CA ILE A 468 -21.55 18.98 38.07
C ILE A 468 -21.96 17.62 38.66
N SER A 469 -21.24 17.13 39.68
CA SER A 469 -21.57 15.87 40.35
C SER A 469 -22.93 15.96 41.03
N ASP A 470 -23.22 17.02 41.79
CA ASP A 470 -24.53 17.25 42.42
C ASP A 470 -25.65 17.31 41.38
N LEU A 471 -25.42 17.99 40.25
CA LEU A 471 -26.35 18.04 39.13
C LEU A 471 -26.59 16.66 38.51
N LYS A 472 -25.53 15.87 38.28
CA LYS A 472 -25.62 14.48 37.79
C LYS A 472 -26.48 13.64 38.74
N HIS A 473 -26.19 13.68 40.04
CA HIS A 473 -26.95 12.93 41.05
C HIS A 473 -28.42 13.35 41.07
N ALA A 474 -28.73 14.64 40.95
CA ALA A 474 -30.11 15.13 40.90
C ALA A 474 -30.85 14.76 39.60
N ALA A 475 -30.15 14.75 38.47
CA ALA A 475 -30.67 14.35 37.17
C ALA A 475 -31.04 12.86 37.18
N LYS A 476 -30.11 11.98 37.59
CA LYS A 476 -30.36 10.54 37.78
C LYS A 476 -31.41 10.27 38.84
N ALA A 477 -31.29 11.01 39.94
CA ALA A 477 -32.30 11.36 40.92
C ALA A 477 -33.71 11.42 40.34
N SER A 478 -33.84 11.99 39.15
CA SER A 478 -35.09 12.30 38.50
C SER A 478 -35.43 11.46 37.27
N GLY A 479 -34.62 10.45 36.96
CA GLY A 479 -34.76 9.61 35.77
C GLY A 479 -34.26 10.26 34.47
N ILE A 480 -33.57 11.41 34.55
CA ILE A 480 -32.98 12.05 33.37
C ILE A 480 -31.70 11.27 32.99
N PRO A 481 -31.59 10.78 31.75
CA PRO A 481 -30.40 10.07 31.29
C PRO A 481 -29.20 11.02 31.20
N VAL A 482 -28.03 10.48 31.50
CA VAL A 482 -26.75 11.19 31.49
C VAL A 482 -25.87 10.66 30.36
N VAL A 483 -25.39 11.56 29.50
CA VAL A 483 -24.53 11.23 28.37
C VAL A 483 -23.21 11.98 28.52
N TYR A 484 -22.11 11.24 28.62
CA TYR A 484 -20.76 11.76 28.56
C TYR A 484 -20.39 12.04 27.11
N VAL A 485 -20.08 13.29 26.78
CA VAL A 485 -19.71 13.72 25.44
C VAL A 485 -18.29 14.27 25.49
N ASN A 486 -17.31 13.42 25.17
CA ASN A 486 -15.91 13.66 25.50
C ASN A 486 -15.01 13.66 24.26
N ASP A 487 -14.12 14.64 24.17
CA ASP A 487 -13.02 14.66 23.20
C ASP A 487 -12.07 13.48 23.42
N ASN A 488 -11.42 13.02 22.35
CA ASN A 488 -10.37 12.01 22.43
C ASN A 488 -8.95 12.62 22.49
N PHE A 489 -8.81 13.94 22.45
CA PHE A 489 -7.54 14.67 22.52
C PHE A 489 -6.52 14.21 21.47
N SER A 490 -7.00 13.94 20.24
CA SER A 490 -6.20 13.37 19.13
C SER A 490 -5.63 11.96 19.38
N ARG A 491 -6.10 11.26 20.42
CA ARG A 491 -5.78 9.85 20.68
C ARG A 491 -6.73 8.95 19.90
N TRP A 492 -6.57 8.93 18.57
CA TRP A 492 -7.46 8.24 17.64
C TRP A 492 -7.55 6.71 17.81
N GLN A 493 -6.58 6.10 18.49
CA GLN A 493 -6.59 4.68 18.83
C GLN A 493 -7.23 4.39 20.19
N SER A 494 -7.62 5.42 20.95
CA SER A 494 -8.23 5.27 22.28
C SER A 494 -9.73 4.98 22.19
N ASN A 495 -10.27 4.40 23.25
CA ASN A 495 -11.70 4.31 23.51
C ASN A 495 -12.01 5.04 24.83
N PHE A 496 -13.29 5.10 25.21
CA PHE A 496 -13.71 5.86 26.39
C PHE A 496 -13.11 5.29 27.68
N GLN A 497 -13.02 3.96 27.80
CA GLN A 497 -12.42 3.29 28.95
C GLN A 497 -10.93 3.63 29.08
N ALA A 498 -10.18 3.57 27.97
CA ALA A 498 -8.77 3.94 27.94
C ALA A 498 -8.53 5.42 28.24
N LEU A 499 -9.46 6.30 27.83
CA LEU A 499 -9.41 7.73 28.19
C LEU A 499 -9.64 7.94 29.69
N LEU A 500 -10.62 7.25 30.27
CA LEU A 500 -10.90 7.30 31.71
C LEU A 500 -9.73 6.76 32.52
N GLU A 501 -9.19 5.59 32.15
CA GLU A 501 -8.02 4.99 32.80
C GLU A 501 -6.83 5.93 32.80
N HIS A 502 -6.56 6.58 31.67
CA HIS A 502 -5.51 7.57 31.57
C HIS A 502 -5.73 8.75 32.52
N CYS A 503 -6.94 9.32 32.56
CA CYS A 503 -7.22 10.44 33.44
C CYS A 503 -7.12 10.07 34.94
N LEU A 504 -7.16 8.78 35.29
CA LEU A 504 -7.05 8.28 36.67
C LEU A 504 -5.60 8.00 37.12
N GLU A 505 -4.60 8.14 36.24
CA GLU A 505 -3.17 7.97 36.56
C GLU A 505 -2.68 9.00 37.61
N GLU A 506 -1.67 8.63 38.42
CA GLU A 506 -1.21 9.42 39.59
C GLU A 506 -0.74 10.85 39.28
N ASP A 507 -0.19 11.10 38.09
CA ASP A 507 0.42 12.39 37.73
C ASP A 507 -0.45 13.26 36.79
N VAL A 508 -1.72 12.90 36.60
CA VAL A 508 -2.61 13.63 35.70
C VAL A 508 -3.37 14.74 36.46
N PRO A 509 -3.23 16.03 36.08
CA PRO A 509 -3.89 17.14 36.76
C PRO A 509 -5.42 16.98 36.89
N GLY A 510 -6.06 16.42 35.86
CA GLY A 510 -7.49 16.15 35.83
C GLY A 510 -7.98 14.96 36.66
N LYS A 511 -7.09 14.22 37.35
CA LYS A 511 -7.44 13.02 38.13
C LYS A 511 -8.54 13.24 39.15
N GLY A 512 -8.48 14.35 39.90
CA GLY A 512 -9.49 14.69 40.90
C GLY A 512 -10.89 14.77 40.29
N LEU A 513 -11.00 15.46 39.15
CA LEU A 513 -12.24 15.60 38.40
C LEU A 513 -12.72 14.27 37.82
N ALA A 514 -11.83 13.53 37.14
CA ALA A 514 -12.17 12.24 36.53
C ALA A 514 -12.67 11.24 37.58
N LYS A 515 -12.05 11.22 38.76
CA LYS A 515 -12.49 10.38 39.88
C LYS A 515 -13.86 10.80 40.40
N LEU A 516 -14.10 12.10 40.55
CA LEU A 516 -15.36 12.66 41.06
C LEU A 516 -16.55 12.42 40.11
N LEU A 517 -16.28 12.46 38.80
CA LEU A 517 -17.28 12.28 37.74
C LEU A 517 -17.12 10.94 37.02
N THR A 518 -16.62 9.92 37.73
CA THR A 518 -16.54 8.56 37.18
C THR A 518 -17.94 8.13 36.70
N PRO A 519 -18.08 7.65 35.45
CA PRO A 519 -19.35 7.17 34.92
C PRO A 519 -19.86 5.94 35.68
N ASP A 520 -21.17 5.89 35.89
CA ASP A 520 -21.86 4.73 36.41
C ASP A 520 -22.18 3.75 35.28
N LYS A 521 -22.63 2.53 35.61
CA LYS A 521 -22.91 1.47 34.63
C LYS A 521 -24.05 1.80 33.66
N ASP A 522 -24.95 2.70 34.03
CA ASP A 522 -26.14 3.12 33.27
C ASP A 522 -25.93 4.46 32.54
N ASP A 523 -24.74 5.06 32.62
CA ASP A 523 -24.43 6.29 31.88
C ASP A 523 -24.04 5.99 30.43
N TYR A 524 -24.43 6.88 29.52
CA TYR A 524 -24.12 6.78 28.09
C TYR A 524 -22.83 7.52 27.76
N PHE A 525 -22.16 7.14 26.67
CA PHE A 525 -20.95 7.81 26.21
C PHE A 525 -20.95 8.05 24.71
N VAL A 526 -20.39 9.20 24.32
CA VAL A 526 -20.15 9.61 22.94
C VAL A 526 -18.75 10.23 22.89
N LEU A 527 -17.85 9.66 22.09
CA LEU A 527 -16.56 10.27 21.82
C LEU A 527 -16.68 11.23 20.63
N LYS A 528 -16.30 12.50 20.83
CA LYS A 528 -16.32 13.53 19.78
C LYS A 528 -14.92 13.75 19.19
N PRO A 529 -14.78 13.88 17.86
CA PRO A 529 -13.49 14.13 17.20
C PRO A 529 -13.08 15.62 17.18
N LYS A 530 -14.00 16.53 17.52
CA LYS A 530 -13.85 18.00 17.47
C LYS A 530 -14.71 18.66 18.55
N HIS A 531 -14.78 20.00 18.54
CA HIS A 531 -15.38 20.82 19.60
C HIS A 531 -16.86 20.54 19.87
N SER A 532 -17.70 20.42 18.83
CA SER A 532 -19.13 20.16 19.02
C SER A 532 -19.41 18.68 19.29
N GLY A 533 -20.26 18.40 20.27
CA GLY A 533 -20.79 17.08 20.56
C GLY A 533 -21.58 16.45 19.41
N PHE A 534 -22.03 17.23 18.43
CA PHE A 534 -22.79 16.76 17.25
C PHE A 534 -21.91 16.54 16.01
N TYR A 535 -20.66 17.01 16.01
CA TYR A 535 -19.83 16.98 14.81
C TYR A 535 -19.29 15.57 14.54
N CYS A 536 -19.87 14.87 13.56
CA CYS A 536 -19.49 13.52 13.17
C CYS A 536 -19.57 12.50 14.33
N THR A 537 -20.60 12.59 15.16
CA THR A 537 -20.83 11.71 16.32
C THR A 537 -22.19 11.02 16.22
N PRO A 538 -22.40 9.89 16.94
CA PRO A 538 -23.72 9.26 17.07
C PRO A 538 -24.69 10.00 18.02
N LEU A 539 -24.35 11.21 18.51
CA LEU A 539 -25.16 11.91 19.51
C LEU A 539 -26.58 12.18 19.03
N ASP A 540 -26.75 12.54 17.75
CA ASP A 540 -28.06 12.84 17.14
C ASP A 540 -29.01 11.63 17.22
N ILE A 541 -28.50 10.46 16.82
CA ILE A 541 -29.22 9.19 16.85
C ILE A 541 -29.62 8.82 18.28
N LEU A 542 -28.71 9.03 19.24
CA LEU A 542 -28.95 8.74 20.64
C LEU A 542 -30.03 9.66 21.24
N LEU A 543 -29.97 10.96 20.95
CA LEU A 543 -30.98 11.94 21.41
C LEU A 543 -32.35 11.70 20.77
N ASP A 544 -32.39 11.30 19.51
CA ASP A 544 -33.63 10.89 18.83
C ASP A 544 -34.25 9.66 19.48
N HIS A 545 -33.44 8.69 19.89
CA HIS A 545 -33.92 7.51 20.58
C HIS A 545 -34.51 7.86 21.96
N PHE A 546 -33.88 8.80 22.69
CA PHE A 546 -34.47 9.38 23.91
C PHE A 546 -35.76 10.17 23.62
N ARG A 547 -36.01 10.58 22.38
CA ARG A 547 -37.01 11.61 22.01
C ARG A 547 -36.78 12.91 22.76
N ALA A 548 -35.52 13.28 22.94
CA ALA A 548 -35.16 14.47 23.69
C ALA A 548 -35.74 15.73 23.01
N LYS A 549 -36.25 16.66 23.81
CA LYS A 549 -36.67 18.00 23.38
C LYS A 549 -35.87 19.08 24.09
N SER A 550 -35.28 18.74 25.23
CA SER A 550 -34.47 19.65 26.04
C SER A 550 -33.12 19.02 26.39
N LEU A 551 -32.07 19.83 26.40
CA LEU A 551 -30.72 19.42 26.79
C LEU A 551 -30.23 20.29 27.93
N ILE A 552 -29.68 19.65 28.96
CA ILE A 552 -28.90 20.32 30.01
C ILE A 552 -27.44 20.11 29.68
N LEU A 553 -26.67 21.18 29.53
CA LEU A 553 -25.25 21.13 29.17
C LEU A 553 -24.41 21.54 30.37
N ALA A 554 -23.52 20.67 30.82
CA ALA A 554 -22.56 20.92 31.89
C ALA A 554 -21.20 20.35 31.48
N GLY A 555 -20.09 20.98 31.88
CA GLY A 555 -18.78 20.53 31.41
C GLY A 555 -17.71 21.61 31.35
N PHE A 556 -16.58 21.25 30.74
CA PHE A 556 -15.41 22.12 30.63
C PHE A 556 -15.22 22.63 29.20
N ALA A 557 -14.34 23.62 29.06
CA ALA A 557 -14.21 24.43 27.86
C ALA A 557 -15.54 25.13 27.51
N GLY A 558 -16.09 25.86 28.50
CA GLY A 558 -17.35 26.60 28.39
C GLY A 558 -17.42 27.53 27.18
N ASN A 559 -16.31 28.18 26.84
CA ASN A 559 -16.09 29.05 25.69
C ASN A 559 -15.90 28.33 24.34
N ILE A 560 -15.69 27.01 24.36
CA ILE A 560 -15.45 26.21 23.15
C ILE A 560 -16.45 25.04 23.12
N CYS A 561 -16.14 23.91 23.76
CA CYS A 561 -16.88 22.68 23.55
C CYS A 561 -18.35 22.77 23.99
N VAL A 562 -18.63 23.43 25.13
CA VAL A 562 -20.01 23.67 25.56
C VAL A 562 -20.71 24.65 24.60
N LEU A 563 -20.05 25.76 24.25
CA LEU A 563 -20.60 26.78 23.35
C LEU A 563 -20.93 26.22 21.95
N PHE A 564 -20.01 25.49 21.32
CA PHE A 564 -20.23 24.88 20.00
C PHE A 564 -21.35 23.84 20.06
N THR A 565 -21.39 23.01 21.10
CA THR A 565 -22.46 22.04 21.30
C THR A 565 -23.81 22.72 21.53
N ALA A 566 -23.86 23.84 22.27
CA ALA A 566 -25.06 24.62 22.48
C ALA A 566 -25.59 25.25 21.18
N ASN A 567 -24.71 25.81 20.34
CA ASN A 567 -25.12 26.33 19.04
C ASN A 567 -25.71 25.23 18.14
N ASP A 568 -25.05 24.06 18.08
CA ASP A 568 -25.54 22.93 17.30
C ASP A 568 -26.86 22.36 17.82
N ALA A 569 -27.02 22.27 19.14
CA ALA A 569 -28.27 21.88 19.78
C ALA A 569 -29.40 22.86 19.43
N TYR A 570 -29.12 24.16 19.44
CA TYR A 570 -30.11 25.19 19.17
C TYR A 570 -30.60 25.12 17.72
N MET A 571 -29.66 24.95 16.77
CA MET A 571 -30.00 24.78 15.35
C MET A 571 -30.84 23.53 15.06
N ARG A 572 -30.76 22.52 15.93
CA ARG A 572 -31.59 21.30 15.88
C ARG A 572 -32.92 21.42 16.61
N GLY A 573 -33.21 22.59 17.20
CA GLY A 573 -34.49 22.89 17.84
C GLY A 573 -34.61 22.45 19.29
N TYR A 574 -33.52 22.02 19.95
CA TYR A 574 -33.57 21.68 21.37
C TYR A 574 -33.73 22.92 22.24
N LYS A 575 -34.48 22.80 23.33
CA LYS A 575 -34.48 23.76 24.43
C LYS A 575 -33.23 23.53 25.29
N ILE A 576 -32.43 24.57 25.52
CA ILE A 576 -31.11 24.43 26.16
C ILE A 576 -31.12 25.01 27.57
N TYR A 577 -30.55 24.28 28.51
CA TYR A 577 -30.20 24.75 29.85
C TYR A 577 -28.68 24.62 30.02
N VAL A 578 -28.01 25.68 30.45
CA VAL A 578 -26.56 25.69 30.71
C VAL A 578 -26.33 26.28 32.09
N PRO A 579 -26.38 25.48 33.18
CA PRO A 579 -26.26 26.03 34.51
C PRO A 579 -24.91 26.72 34.69
N GLY A 580 -24.93 28.03 34.99
CA GLY A 580 -23.72 28.86 34.96
C GLY A 580 -22.63 28.44 35.93
N ASP A 581 -22.97 27.70 36.98
CA ASP A 581 -22.07 27.13 37.98
C ASP A 581 -21.60 25.70 37.69
N CYS A 582 -22.11 25.09 36.61
CA CYS A 582 -21.74 23.75 36.12
C CYS A 582 -20.93 23.80 34.81
N ILE A 583 -20.44 24.98 34.42
CA ILE A 583 -19.46 25.12 33.34
C ILE A 583 -18.30 26.01 33.75
N ASP A 584 -17.12 25.75 33.20
CA ASP A 584 -15.96 26.63 33.36
C ASP A 584 -15.10 26.66 32.09
N SER A 585 -14.34 27.74 31.95
CA SER A 585 -13.38 27.99 30.86
C SER A 585 -12.01 28.31 31.46
N ASN A 586 -11.00 28.55 30.63
CA ASN A 586 -9.65 28.89 31.10
C ASN A 586 -9.69 30.05 32.12
N THR A 587 -10.43 31.11 31.82
CA THR A 587 -10.65 32.26 32.72
C THR A 587 -12.12 32.46 33.05
N VAL A 588 -12.40 33.17 34.15
CA VAL A 588 -13.77 33.50 34.58
C VAL A 588 -14.45 34.42 33.57
N GLU A 589 -13.71 35.38 33.03
CA GLU A 589 -14.18 36.36 32.06
C GLU A 589 -14.61 35.68 30.75
N GLU A 590 -13.83 34.72 30.26
CA GLU A 590 -14.19 33.92 29.08
C GLU A 590 -15.45 33.08 29.32
N ASN A 591 -15.56 32.49 30.50
CA ASN A 591 -16.74 31.69 30.86
C ASN A 591 -18.01 32.56 30.93
N GLU A 592 -17.94 33.72 31.58
CA GLU A 592 -19.05 34.67 31.66
C GLU A 592 -19.45 35.22 30.28
N ALA A 593 -18.47 35.51 29.42
CA ALA A 593 -18.72 35.93 28.05
C ALA A 593 -19.44 34.84 27.25
N SER A 594 -19.01 33.58 27.40
CA SER A 594 -19.65 32.44 26.75
C SER A 594 -21.09 32.21 27.24
N LEU A 595 -21.34 32.29 28.54
CA LEU A 595 -22.70 32.19 29.11
C LEU A 595 -23.64 33.25 28.53
N LYS A 596 -23.20 34.52 28.48
CA LYS A 596 -23.98 35.61 27.87
C LYS A 596 -24.23 35.35 26.38
N GLN A 597 -23.26 34.77 25.67
CA GLN A 597 -23.40 34.41 24.27
C GLN A 597 -24.44 33.29 24.07
N MET A 598 -24.38 32.23 24.88
CA MET A 598 -25.36 31.12 24.83
C MET A 598 -26.77 31.60 25.20
N GLU A 599 -26.93 32.44 26.22
CA GLU A 599 -28.21 33.04 26.58
C GLU A 599 -28.79 33.87 25.42
N LYS A 600 -27.97 34.73 24.82
CA LYS A 600 -28.43 35.65 23.77
C LYS A 600 -28.73 34.94 22.44
N LEU A 601 -27.82 34.08 21.98
CA LEU A 601 -27.86 33.45 20.65
C LEU A 601 -28.62 32.13 20.66
N CYS A 602 -28.35 31.26 21.62
CA CYS A 602 -28.95 29.92 21.72
C CYS A 602 -30.24 29.91 22.57
N LYS A 603 -30.63 31.06 23.14
CA LYS A 603 -31.76 31.16 24.09
C LYS A 603 -31.62 30.19 25.26
N ALA A 604 -30.38 29.89 25.66
CA ALA A 604 -30.10 28.98 26.75
C ALA A 604 -30.54 29.59 28.10
N ASP A 605 -31.20 28.79 28.94
CA ASP A 605 -31.47 29.15 30.33
C ASP A 605 -30.20 28.92 31.16
N ILE A 606 -29.60 30.01 31.66
CA ILE A 606 -28.32 30.00 32.38
C ILE A 606 -28.47 30.03 33.92
N ARG A 607 -29.68 29.75 34.44
CA ARG A 607 -29.93 29.69 35.89
C ARG A 607 -28.99 28.70 36.59
N GLN A 608 -28.65 29.01 37.83
CA GLN A 608 -27.78 28.18 38.66
C GLN A 608 -28.33 26.76 38.84
N SER A 609 -27.44 25.77 38.95
CA SER A 609 -27.75 24.34 39.06
C SER A 609 -28.72 24.06 40.21
N SER A 610 -28.55 24.72 41.36
CA SER A 610 -29.43 24.59 42.52
C SER A 610 -30.90 24.99 42.23
N GLU A 611 -31.12 25.97 41.34
CA GLU A 611 -32.47 26.35 40.91
C GLU A 611 -33.02 25.41 39.84
N LEU A 612 -32.16 24.90 38.97
CA LEU A 612 -32.55 23.91 37.97
C LEU A 612 -32.93 22.58 38.63
N ILE A 613 -32.17 22.11 39.61
CA ILE A 613 -32.47 20.91 40.42
C ILE A 613 -33.83 21.02 41.12
N LYS A 614 -34.15 22.20 41.68
CA LYS A 614 -35.47 22.46 42.27
C LYS A 614 -36.58 22.35 41.21
N HIS A 615 -36.32 22.86 40.00
CA HIS A 615 -37.26 22.77 38.88
C HIS A 615 -37.49 21.32 38.44
N ILE A 616 -36.41 20.57 38.21
CA ILE A 616 -36.42 19.14 37.86
C ILE A 616 -37.17 18.33 38.92
N SER A 617 -36.83 18.50 40.21
CA SER A 617 -37.46 17.80 41.33
C SER A 617 -38.96 18.10 41.43
N LYS A 618 -39.38 19.34 41.17
CA LYS A 618 -40.80 19.73 41.15
C LYS A 618 -41.56 19.11 39.98
N TYR A 619 -40.93 19.05 38.80
CA TYR A 619 -41.51 18.44 37.61
C TYR A 619 -41.77 16.94 37.83
N ARG A 620 -40.79 16.20 38.38
CA ARG A 620 -40.95 14.77 38.69
C ARG A 620 -42.05 14.50 39.71
N ARG A 621 -42.16 15.30 40.77
CA ARG A 621 -43.27 15.14 41.74
C ARG A 621 -44.64 15.30 41.07
N LYS A 622 -44.78 16.21 40.11
CA LYS A 622 -46.02 16.36 39.34
C LYS A 622 -46.28 15.18 38.40
N GLN A 623 -45.24 14.66 37.76
CA GLN A 623 -45.36 13.52 36.86
C GLN A 623 -45.75 12.24 37.60
N VAL A 624 -45.08 11.96 38.73
CA VAL A 624 -45.45 10.85 39.63
C VAL A 624 -46.88 11.00 40.16
N GLN A 625 -47.33 12.22 40.50
CA GLN A 625 -48.72 12.45 40.91
C GLN A 625 -49.73 12.21 39.77
N LYS A 626 -49.35 12.54 38.53
CA LYS A 626 -50.17 12.33 37.33
C LYS A 626 -50.26 10.84 36.96
N ASP A 627 -49.15 10.12 37.02
CA ASP A 627 -49.09 8.68 36.75
C ASP A 627 -49.87 7.87 37.81
N VAL A 628 -49.88 8.34 39.07
CA VAL A 628 -50.71 7.78 40.16
C VAL A 628 -52.20 8.13 40.03
N GLN A 629 -52.54 9.23 39.36
CA GLN A 629 -53.93 9.60 39.04
C GLN A 629 -54.47 8.88 37.79
N GLU A 630 -53.61 8.57 36.81
CA GLU A 630 -53.99 7.82 35.59
C GLU A 630 -54.01 6.29 35.81
N SER A 631 -53.44 5.81 36.91
CA SER A 631 -53.47 4.39 37.32
C SER A 631 -54.52 4.04 38.40
N LYS A 632 -55.33 5.01 38.82
CA LYS A 632 -56.54 4.83 39.65
C LYS A 632 -57.78 5.10 38.83
#